data_AF-A0A821SWM6-F1
#
_entry.id   AF-A0A821SWM6-F1
#
_cell.length_a   1.000
_cell.length_b   1.000
_cell.length_c   1.000
_cell.angle_alpha   90.00
_cell.angle_beta   90.00
_cell.angle_gamma   90.00
#
_symmetry.space_group_name_H-M   'P 1'
#
loop_
_entity.id
_entity.type
_entity.pdbx_description
1 polymer ?
#
loop_
_entity_poly.entity_id
_entity_poly.type
_entity_poly.pdbx_seq_one_letter_code
_entity_poly.pdbx_strand_id
1 'polypeptide(L)'
;MTETLTTTATSVVPITPTKTPVVRFNIDQQCPIQCVTVYNDRAEVTRILRHHFDTEGTHELVLNGFSIFVDETSLHVSGGTGKSCTILEVSHQTRHEDTAPPSDLTSLDHLQSQLENVQIEIEAHKRELARITKQRVWLDGRSTKLMNQDGPYTANDPENIQQFLEFYHKTLLKLDDATAREEDEIKKLNDRQDALKAQITQHGAAAQANRRKTYREMTITVHIAISKIDVALEISYLIGNCSWSASYDVRGKPHKVTIGVLELTSTFTYTVVPKISLYAYLKASTVNTSDKQLLAGPVSVFMDNNFITHSSIDNVCIGDTFDLPLGTDASVKVEYKPIKKMVDTQGLISKVHHERIRHETHIINTKSTEITVFLYQQVPLSSDEKIKVKLVTPDLRQKEHGRNCTVTMNDRNNLEWKCVLQAHGEYRFPLDYTLEWPKEKRVEYKEE
;
A
#
# COMPACT_ATOMS: atom_id res chain seq x y z
N MET A 1 -25.82 -100.91 -70.76
CA MET A 1 -25.88 -100.83 -69.29
C MET A 1 -24.82 -99.86 -68.84
N THR A 2 -25.27 -98.87 -68.08
CA THR A 2 -24.57 -97.78 -67.39
C THR A 2 -23.48 -98.26 -66.43
N GLU A 3 -22.37 -97.52 -66.34
CA GLU A 3 -21.93 -96.87 -65.09
C GLU A 3 -20.74 -95.91 -65.34
N THR A 4 -21.02 -94.63 -65.10
CA THR A 4 -20.06 -93.52 -64.95
C THR A 4 -19.72 -93.44 -63.46
N LEU A 5 -18.44 -93.38 -63.08
CA LEU A 5 -18.03 -93.03 -61.72
C LEU A 5 -17.22 -91.73 -61.73
N THR A 6 -17.88 -90.75 -61.15
CA THR A 6 -17.58 -89.32 -61.11
C THR A 6 -16.79 -88.99 -59.85
N THR A 7 -15.81 -88.12 -59.98
CA THR A 7 -15.02 -87.55 -58.88
C THR A 7 -15.91 -86.69 -57.99
N THR A 8 -16.21 -87.12 -56.76
CA THR A 8 -16.96 -86.32 -55.79
C THR A 8 -16.00 -85.48 -54.95
N ALA A 9 -15.96 -84.18 -55.27
CA ALA A 9 -15.32 -83.16 -54.47
C ALA A 9 -15.99 -83.06 -53.08
N THR A 10 -15.16 -83.04 -52.03
CA THR A 10 -15.60 -82.75 -50.67
C THR A 10 -15.97 -81.26 -50.60
N SER A 11 -17.27 -80.98 -50.46
CA SER A 11 -17.80 -79.63 -50.26
C SER A 11 -17.30 -79.07 -48.92
N VAL A 12 -16.47 -78.04 -49.01
CA VAL A 12 -16.08 -77.19 -47.88
C VAL A 12 -17.26 -76.30 -47.55
N VAL A 13 -17.84 -76.49 -46.36
CA VAL A 13 -18.87 -75.61 -45.81
C VAL A 13 -18.23 -74.25 -45.50
N PRO A 14 -18.77 -73.12 -46.02
CA PRO A 14 -18.26 -71.79 -45.70
C PRO A 14 -18.62 -71.40 -44.26
N ILE A 15 -17.62 -71.02 -43.48
CA ILE A 15 -17.77 -70.49 -42.13
C ILE A 15 -18.25 -69.03 -42.26
N THR A 16 -19.51 -68.78 -41.95
CA THR A 16 -20.07 -67.42 -41.88
C THR A 16 -19.41 -66.67 -40.71
N PRO A 17 -18.81 -65.48 -40.91
CA PRO A 17 -18.20 -64.73 -39.82
C PRO A 17 -19.29 -64.22 -38.88
N THR A 18 -19.31 -64.72 -37.65
CA THR A 18 -20.17 -64.20 -36.58
C THR A 18 -19.69 -62.80 -36.22
N LYS A 19 -20.55 -61.79 -36.38
CA LYS A 19 -20.22 -60.38 -36.11
C LYS A 19 -19.93 -60.20 -34.61
N THR A 20 -18.70 -59.89 -34.25
CA THR A 20 -18.28 -59.65 -32.86
C THR A 20 -19.13 -58.53 -32.23
N PRO A 21 -19.76 -58.73 -31.08
CA PRO A 21 -20.51 -57.69 -30.38
C PRO A 21 -19.58 -56.56 -29.93
N VAL A 22 -19.94 -55.31 -30.29
CA VAL A 22 -19.21 -54.09 -29.95
C VAL A 22 -20.00 -53.29 -28.92
N VAL A 23 -19.39 -53.00 -27.77
CA VAL A 23 -19.96 -52.18 -26.70
C VAL A 23 -19.16 -50.88 -26.60
N ARG A 24 -19.85 -49.73 -26.58
CA ARG A 24 -19.19 -48.41 -26.53
C ARG A 24 -19.39 -47.77 -25.17
N PHE A 25 -18.32 -47.18 -24.64
CA PHE A 25 -18.30 -46.50 -23.36
C PHE A 25 -17.73 -45.09 -23.48
N ASN A 26 -18.27 -44.16 -22.71
CA ASN A 26 -17.67 -42.85 -22.47
C ASN A 26 -16.90 -42.86 -21.16
N ILE A 27 -15.61 -42.56 -21.23
CA ILE A 27 -14.71 -42.71 -20.08
C ILE A 27 -15.07 -41.77 -18.92
N ASP A 28 -15.59 -40.57 -19.19
CA ASP A 28 -15.94 -39.60 -18.15
C ASP A 28 -17.25 -39.95 -17.44
N GLN A 29 -18.17 -40.61 -18.12
CA GLN A 29 -19.48 -40.97 -17.57
C GLN A 29 -19.51 -42.37 -16.96
N GLN A 30 -18.78 -43.32 -17.55
CA GLN A 30 -18.93 -44.75 -17.26
C GLN A 30 -17.68 -45.40 -16.67
N CYS A 31 -16.54 -44.69 -16.61
CA CYS A 31 -15.30 -45.19 -16.04
C CYS A 31 -14.76 -44.22 -14.96
N PRO A 32 -15.26 -44.27 -13.71
CA PRO A 32 -14.84 -43.35 -12.66
C PRO A 32 -13.33 -43.45 -12.35
N ILE A 33 -12.71 -42.31 -12.01
CA ILE A 33 -11.33 -42.23 -11.53
C ILE A 33 -11.25 -42.84 -10.12
N GLN A 34 -10.37 -43.81 -9.95
CA GLN A 34 -10.12 -44.48 -8.68
C GLN A 34 -8.92 -43.87 -7.95
N CYS A 35 -7.83 -43.59 -8.67
CA CYS A 35 -6.58 -43.08 -8.10
C CYS A 35 -5.90 -42.11 -9.08
N VAL A 36 -5.21 -41.10 -8.53
CA VAL A 36 -4.36 -40.18 -9.29
C VAL A 36 -3.05 -39.98 -8.53
N THR A 37 -1.92 -40.26 -9.18
CA THR A 37 -0.57 -39.96 -8.68
C THR A 37 0.01 -38.81 -9.50
N VAL A 38 0.26 -37.66 -8.87
CA VAL A 38 0.74 -36.46 -9.56
C VAL A 38 2.27 -36.36 -9.47
N TYR A 39 2.93 -36.31 -10.63
CA TYR A 39 4.35 -36.02 -10.80
C TYR A 39 4.55 -34.54 -11.19
N ASN A 40 5.80 -34.10 -11.28
CA ASN A 40 6.11 -32.69 -11.58
C ASN A 40 5.57 -32.21 -12.94
N ASP A 41 5.52 -33.10 -13.94
CA ASP A 41 5.20 -32.80 -15.34
C ASP A 41 4.02 -33.62 -15.92
N ARG A 42 3.51 -34.59 -15.16
CA ARG A 42 2.42 -35.50 -15.58
C ARG A 42 1.68 -36.06 -14.38
N ALA A 43 0.55 -36.72 -14.61
CA ALA A 43 -0.13 -37.53 -13.61
C ALA A 43 -0.38 -38.94 -14.16
N GLU A 44 -0.33 -39.94 -13.29
CA GLU A 44 -0.82 -41.29 -13.56
C GLU A 44 -2.25 -41.39 -13.03
N VAL A 45 -3.17 -41.83 -13.89
CA VAL A 45 -4.60 -41.91 -13.60
C VAL A 45 -5.07 -43.34 -13.78
N THR A 46 -5.73 -43.87 -12.76
CA THR A 46 -6.34 -45.20 -12.76
C THR A 46 -7.86 -45.06 -12.74
N ARG A 47 -8.54 -45.69 -13.70
CA ARG A 47 -10.01 -45.75 -13.81
C ARG A 47 -10.49 -47.20 -13.80
N ILE A 48 -11.70 -47.44 -13.31
CA ILE A 48 -12.34 -48.77 -13.35
C ILE A 48 -13.51 -48.78 -14.33
N LEU A 49 -13.50 -49.71 -15.28
CA LEU A 49 -14.63 -50.05 -16.13
C LEU A 49 -15.33 -51.30 -15.59
N ARG A 50 -16.64 -51.22 -15.32
CA ARG A 50 -17.47 -52.37 -14.92
C ARG A 50 -18.50 -52.66 -15.98
N HIS A 51 -18.58 -53.91 -16.43
CA HIS A 51 -19.57 -54.33 -17.42
C HIS A 51 -20.08 -55.75 -17.17
N HIS A 52 -21.38 -55.97 -17.40
CA HIS A 52 -22.04 -57.27 -17.33
C HIS A 52 -22.09 -57.89 -18.73
N PHE A 53 -21.60 -59.11 -18.88
CA PHE A 53 -21.62 -59.84 -20.15
C PHE A 53 -22.65 -60.97 -20.12
N ASP A 54 -23.65 -60.90 -21.00
CA ASP A 54 -24.71 -61.91 -21.10
C ASP A 54 -24.28 -63.17 -21.88
N THR A 55 -23.33 -63.04 -22.82
CA THR A 55 -22.95 -64.09 -23.78
C THR A 55 -21.48 -64.51 -23.65
N GLU A 56 -21.21 -65.77 -23.97
CA GLU A 56 -19.85 -66.30 -24.13
C GLU A 56 -19.27 -65.91 -25.49
N GLY A 57 -17.95 -65.80 -25.57
CA GLY A 57 -17.22 -65.47 -26.79
C GLY A 57 -16.50 -64.12 -26.74
N THR A 58 -16.06 -63.66 -27.91
CA THR A 58 -15.25 -62.45 -28.06
C THR A 58 -16.14 -61.21 -28.09
N HIS A 59 -15.77 -60.18 -27.34
CA HIS A 59 -16.44 -58.88 -27.30
C HIS A 59 -15.42 -57.76 -27.50
N GLU A 60 -15.82 -56.71 -28.22
CA GLU A 60 -15.03 -55.48 -28.38
C GLU A 60 -15.61 -54.37 -27.51
N LEU A 61 -14.78 -53.77 -26.66
CA LEU A 61 -15.14 -52.64 -25.81
C LEU A 61 -14.43 -51.39 -26.34
N VAL A 62 -15.19 -50.40 -26.80
CA VAL A 62 -14.63 -49.15 -27.33
C VAL A 62 -14.87 -48.03 -26.33
N LEU A 63 -13.79 -47.54 -25.73
CA LEU A 63 -13.77 -46.43 -24.78
C LEU A 63 -13.46 -45.13 -25.55
N ASN A 64 -14.35 -44.13 -25.46
CA ASN A 64 -14.14 -42.80 -26.01
C ASN A 64 -14.03 -41.73 -24.91
N GLY A 65 -13.57 -40.54 -25.28
CA GLY A 65 -13.51 -39.38 -24.38
C GLY A 65 -12.17 -39.20 -23.66
N PHE A 66 -11.12 -39.90 -24.04
CA PHE A 66 -9.78 -39.63 -23.51
C PHE A 66 -9.29 -38.23 -23.91
N SER A 67 -8.63 -37.56 -22.97
CA SER A 67 -7.95 -36.29 -23.23
C SER A 67 -6.83 -36.42 -24.27
N ILE A 68 -6.64 -35.37 -25.06
CA ILE A 68 -5.53 -35.25 -26.03
C ILE A 68 -4.14 -35.21 -25.37
N PHE A 69 -4.08 -35.04 -24.05
CA PHE A 69 -2.82 -35.01 -23.29
C PHE A 69 -2.42 -36.38 -22.72
N VAL A 70 -3.23 -37.42 -22.94
CA VAL A 70 -2.87 -38.79 -22.55
C VAL A 70 -1.65 -39.28 -23.34
N ASP A 71 -0.74 -40.02 -22.74
CA ASP A 71 0.31 -40.72 -23.48
C ASP A 71 -0.24 -42.03 -24.04
N GLU A 72 -0.29 -42.15 -25.37
CA GLU A 72 -0.85 -43.30 -26.09
C GLU A 72 -0.13 -44.60 -25.74
N THR A 73 1.18 -44.54 -25.47
CA THR A 73 2.00 -45.71 -25.13
C THR A 73 1.85 -46.15 -23.68
N SER A 74 1.26 -45.31 -22.83
CA SER A 74 1.05 -45.57 -21.40
C SER A 74 -0.29 -46.25 -21.08
N LEU A 75 -1.20 -46.33 -22.06
CA LEU A 75 -2.52 -46.93 -21.89
C LEU A 75 -2.40 -48.42 -21.63
N HIS A 76 -2.62 -48.81 -20.38
CA HIS A 76 -2.59 -50.19 -19.94
C HIS A 76 -3.95 -50.61 -19.40
N VAL A 77 -4.37 -51.83 -19.71
CA VAL A 77 -5.58 -52.45 -19.15
C VAL A 77 -5.18 -53.71 -18.42
N SER A 78 -5.62 -53.82 -17.18
CA SER A 78 -5.47 -55.01 -16.36
C SER A 78 -6.81 -55.39 -15.72
N GLY A 79 -6.87 -56.55 -15.08
CA GLY A 79 -8.09 -57.05 -14.44
C GLY A 79 -8.79 -58.16 -15.22
N GLY A 80 -10.02 -58.46 -14.82
CA GLY A 80 -10.74 -59.68 -15.20
C GLY A 80 -11.02 -60.60 -14.01
N THR A 81 -12.09 -61.40 -14.11
CA THR A 81 -12.53 -62.34 -13.08
C THR A 81 -11.79 -63.69 -13.18
N GLY A 82 -10.45 -63.69 -13.20
CA GLY A 82 -9.68 -64.94 -13.31
C GLY A 82 -9.88 -65.68 -14.64
N LYS A 83 -10.04 -67.02 -14.63
CA LYS A 83 -10.15 -67.86 -15.85
C LYS A 83 -11.37 -67.56 -16.76
N SER A 84 -12.28 -66.67 -16.37
CA SER A 84 -13.52 -66.38 -17.10
C SER A 84 -13.43 -65.21 -18.09
N CYS A 85 -12.44 -64.33 -17.95
CA CYS A 85 -12.24 -63.19 -18.86
C CYS A 85 -10.75 -63.04 -19.20
N THR A 86 -10.41 -63.12 -20.49
CA THR A 86 -9.04 -62.94 -20.98
C THR A 86 -8.99 -61.75 -21.92
N ILE A 87 -8.08 -60.80 -21.66
CA ILE A 87 -7.81 -59.68 -22.56
C ILE A 87 -6.97 -60.22 -23.72
N LEU A 88 -7.48 -60.10 -24.95
CA LEU A 88 -6.80 -60.56 -26.16
C LEU A 88 -5.96 -59.44 -26.77
N GLU A 89 -6.55 -58.26 -26.94
CA GLU A 89 -5.90 -57.14 -27.63
C GLU A 89 -6.33 -55.82 -27.02
N VAL A 90 -5.40 -54.87 -26.99
CA VAL A 90 -5.64 -53.47 -26.64
C VAL A 90 -5.08 -52.61 -27.76
N SER A 91 -5.95 -51.86 -28.43
CA SER A 91 -5.61 -50.97 -29.54
C SER A 91 -6.07 -49.55 -29.24
N HIS A 92 -5.38 -48.55 -29.79
CA HIS A 92 -5.71 -47.13 -29.62
C HIS A 92 -5.71 -46.42 -30.97
N GLN A 93 -6.64 -45.48 -31.16
CA GLN A 93 -6.74 -44.67 -32.37
C GLN A 93 -7.14 -43.22 -32.01
N THR A 94 -6.56 -42.26 -32.74
CA THR A 94 -6.93 -40.85 -32.63
C THR A 94 -7.95 -40.51 -33.71
N ARG A 95 -9.12 -39.96 -33.31
CA ARG A 95 -10.17 -39.50 -34.23
C ARG A 95 -10.33 -37.98 -34.16
N HIS A 96 -10.63 -37.39 -35.31
CA HIS A 96 -10.95 -35.97 -35.45
C HIS A 96 -12.41 -35.78 -35.82
N GLU A 97 -13.12 -34.89 -35.11
CA GLU A 97 -14.48 -34.50 -35.45
C GLU A 97 -14.52 -32.98 -35.71
N ASP A 98 -14.80 -32.62 -36.97
CA ASP A 98 -14.94 -31.22 -37.39
C ASP A 98 -16.35 -30.74 -37.03
N THR A 99 -16.53 -30.19 -35.84
CA THR A 99 -17.77 -29.49 -35.44
C THR A 99 -17.49 -28.01 -35.22
N ALA A 100 -17.68 -27.17 -36.24
CA ALA A 100 -18.18 -25.80 -36.07
C ALA A 100 -18.54 -25.14 -37.43
N PRO A 101 -19.70 -24.45 -37.53
CA PRO A 101 -20.00 -23.51 -38.61
C PRO A 101 -19.20 -22.18 -38.43
N PRO A 102 -19.01 -21.37 -39.48
CA PRO A 102 -18.21 -20.15 -39.42
C PRO A 102 -18.88 -19.11 -38.52
N SER A 103 -18.18 -18.61 -37.51
CA SER A 103 -18.64 -17.49 -36.67
C SER A 103 -18.14 -16.15 -37.24
N ASP A 104 -19.00 -15.12 -37.14
CA ASP A 104 -18.94 -13.78 -37.74
C ASP A 104 -17.59 -13.03 -37.62
N LEU A 105 -16.71 -13.21 -38.62
CA LEU A 105 -15.52 -12.37 -38.84
C LEU A 105 -15.86 -10.89 -39.02
N THR A 106 -17.05 -10.59 -39.56
CA THR A 106 -17.58 -9.23 -39.77
C THR A 106 -17.69 -8.41 -38.47
N SER A 107 -17.94 -9.07 -37.32
CA SER A 107 -18.08 -8.39 -36.03
C SER A 107 -16.73 -7.91 -35.45
N LEU A 108 -15.65 -8.68 -35.67
CA LEU A 108 -14.31 -8.33 -35.22
C LEU A 108 -13.66 -7.26 -36.11
N ASP A 109 -13.81 -7.37 -37.43
CA ASP A 109 -13.27 -6.39 -38.38
C ASP A 109 -13.91 -5.01 -38.14
N HIS A 110 -15.21 -4.98 -37.84
CA HIS A 110 -15.92 -3.75 -37.48
C HIS A 110 -15.40 -3.13 -36.18
N LEU A 111 -15.17 -3.93 -35.12
CA LEU A 111 -14.62 -3.45 -33.85
C LEU A 111 -13.18 -2.94 -33.98
N GLN A 112 -12.36 -3.61 -34.79
CA GLN A 112 -10.99 -3.15 -35.10
C GLN A 112 -10.99 -1.82 -35.86
N SER A 113 -11.89 -1.67 -36.84
CA SER A 113 -12.05 -0.41 -37.57
C SER A 113 -12.49 0.74 -36.66
N GLN A 114 -13.36 0.47 -35.68
CA GLN A 114 -13.76 1.47 -34.68
C GLN A 114 -12.60 1.87 -33.75
N LEU A 115 -11.74 0.92 -33.37
CA LEU A 115 -10.57 1.19 -32.55
C LEU A 115 -9.57 2.09 -33.29
N GLU A 116 -9.34 1.84 -34.58
CA GLU A 116 -8.47 2.64 -35.44
C GLU A 116 -8.99 4.08 -35.57
N ASN A 117 -10.30 4.26 -35.79
CA ASN A 117 -10.90 5.60 -35.85
C ASN A 117 -10.71 6.40 -34.54
N VAL A 118 -10.93 5.77 -33.39
CA VAL A 118 -10.72 6.42 -32.08
C VAL A 118 -9.25 6.77 -31.86
N GLN A 119 -8.31 5.94 -32.32
CA GLN A 119 -6.87 6.27 -32.27
C GLN A 119 -6.53 7.50 -33.11
N ILE A 120 -7.10 7.61 -34.30
CA ILE A 120 -6.90 8.78 -35.18
C ILE A 120 -7.45 10.06 -34.50
N GLU A 121 -8.61 9.99 -33.85
CA GLU A 121 -9.21 11.11 -33.12
C GLU A 121 -8.32 11.55 -31.94
N ILE A 122 -7.81 10.60 -31.14
CA ILE A 122 -6.88 10.89 -30.03
C ILE A 122 -5.65 11.64 -30.55
N GLU A 123 -5.05 11.18 -31.65
CA GLU A 123 -3.87 11.82 -32.23
C GLU A 123 -4.18 13.17 -32.87
N ALA A 124 -5.43 13.44 -33.28
CA ALA A 124 -5.86 14.78 -33.70
C ALA A 124 -5.91 15.75 -32.52
N HIS A 125 -6.53 15.37 -31.40
CA HIS A 125 -6.62 16.20 -30.20
C HIS A 125 -5.24 16.46 -29.56
N LYS A 126 -4.35 15.45 -29.53
CA LYS A 126 -2.96 15.65 -29.08
C LYS A 126 -2.18 16.67 -29.92
N ARG A 127 -2.39 16.68 -31.24
CA ARG A 127 -1.77 17.68 -32.13
C ARG A 127 -2.28 19.09 -31.84
N GLU A 128 -3.56 19.23 -31.52
CA GLU A 128 -4.16 20.51 -31.13
C GLU A 128 -3.61 21.00 -29.78
N LEU A 129 -3.52 20.12 -28.78
CA LEU A 129 -2.91 20.43 -27.49
C LEU A 129 -1.44 20.86 -27.63
N ALA A 130 -0.68 20.20 -28.52
CA ALA A 130 0.69 20.61 -28.85
C ALA A 130 0.76 21.99 -29.51
N ARG A 131 -0.23 22.37 -30.33
CA ARG A 131 -0.34 23.70 -30.92
C ARG A 131 -0.61 24.77 -29.86
N ILE A 132 -1.54 24.53 -28.95
CA ILE A 132 -1.86 25.42 -27.82
C ILE A 132 -0.63 25.60 -26.91
N THR A 133 0.08 24.51 -26.62
CA THR A 133 1.32 24.55 -25.82
C THR A 133 2.38 25.45 -26.45
N LYS A 134 2.58 25.35 -27.77
CA LYS A 134 3.51 26.24 -28.48
C LYS A 134 3.09 27.71 -28.42
N GLN A 135 1.79 28.00 -28.49
CA GLN A 135 1.27 29.37 -28.33
C GLN A 135 1.54 29.92 -26.93
N ARG A 136 1.36 29.10 -25.89
CA ARG A 136 1.67 29.45 -24.50
C ARG A 136 3.15 29.77 -24.31
N VAL A 137 4.04 28.90 -24.78
CA VAL A 137 5.50 29.10 -24.70
C VAL A 137 5.93 30.38 -25.44
N TRP A 138 5.33 30.66 -26.61
CA TRP A 138 5.59 31.90 -27.32
C TRP A 138 5.13 33.14 -26.54
N LEU A 139 3.94 33.07 -25.92
CA LEU A 139 3.38 34.16 -25.12
C LEU A 139 4.26 34.47 -23.90
N ASP A 140 4.71 33.44 -23.18
CA ASP A 140 5.60 33.54 -22.02
C ASP A 140 6.99 34.06 -22.42
N GLY A 141 7.53 33.56 -23.53
CA GLY A 141 8.80 34.02 -24.10
C GLY A 141 8.77 35.50 -24.54
N ARG A 142 7.59 36.02 -24.92
CA ARG A 142 7.41 37.44 -25.26
C ARG A 142 7.26 38.31 -24.01
N SER A 143 6.54 37.82 -22.99
CA SER A 143 6.40 38.49 -21.69
C SER A 143 7.76 38.66 -20.99
N THR A 144 8.56 37.60 -20.93
CA THR A 144 9.91 37.64 -20.34
C THR A 144 10.86 38.63 -21.03
N LYS A 145 10.78 38.76 -22.37
CA LYS A 145 11.54 39.76 -23.14
C LYS A 145 11.07 41.20 -22.93
N LEU A 146 9.81 41.42 -22.52
CA LEU A 146 9.30 42.74 -22.14
C LEU A 146 9.74 43.17 -20.74
N MET A 147 9.98 42.21 -19.84
CA MET A 147 10.42 42.49 -18.46
C MET A 147 11.94 42.74 -18.34
N ASN A 148 12.73 42.27 -19.31
CA ASN A 148 14.17 42.51 -19.39
C ASN A 148 14.47 43.70 -20.33
N GLN A 149 15.34 44.63 -19.92
CA GLN A 149 15.58 45.96 -20.51
C GLN A 149 16.13 46.02 -21.97
N ASP A 150 16.02 44.96 -22.78
CA ASP A 150 16.60 44.88 -24.13
C ASP A 150 15.56 44.85 -25.27
N GLY A 151 14.32 45.29 -25.01
CA GLY A 151 13.25 45.40 -26.02
C GLY A 151 13.14 46.80 -26.64
N PRO A 152 12.67 46.94 -27.90
CA PRO A 152 12.55 48.24 -28.59
C PRO A 152 11.43 49.15 -28.06
N TYR A 153 10.74 48.74 -26.98
CA TYR A 153 9.70 49.53 -26.34
C TYR A 153 10.31 50.23 -25.13
N THR A 154 10.52 51.54 -25.24
CA THR A 154 10.94 52.36 -24.11
C THR A 154 9.94 52.23 -22.97
N ALA A 155 10.42 51.85 -21.78
CA ALA A 155 9.66 51.63 -20.54
C ALA A 155 9.01 52.91 -19.94
N ASN A 156 8.59 53.86 -20.78
CA ASN A 156 8.14 55.19 -20.35
C ASN A 156 6.70 55.52 -20.77
N ASP A 157 5.93 54.56 -21.29
CA ASP A 157 4.50 54.75 -21.59
C ASP A 157 3.63 53.74 -20.83
N PRO A 158 3.09 54.11 -19.65
CA PRO A 158 2.30 53.24 -18.78
C PRO A 158 1.07 52.63 -19.45
N GLU A 159 0.50 53.30 -20.46
CA GLU A 159 -0.73 52.88 -21.13
C GLU A 159 -0.49 51.66 -22.05
N ASN A 160 0.66 51.63 -22.75
CA ASN A 160 1.05 50.50 -23.61
C ASN A 160 1.33 49.22 -22.80
N ILE A 161 1.89 49.37 -21.59
CA ILE A 161 2.15 48.24 -20.68
C ILE A 161 0.84 47.67 -20.16
N GLN A 162 -0.11 48.53 -19.77
CA GLN A 162 -1.43 48.10 -19.29
C GLN A 162 -2.20 47.33 -20.36
N GLN A 163 -2.23 47.83 -21.61
CA GLN A 163 -2.90 47.14 -22.72
C GLN A 163 -2.26 45.78 -23.04
N PHE A 164 -0.93 45.68 -22.96
CA PHE A 164 -0.23 44.40 -23.14
C PHE A 164 -0.55 43.40 -22.03
N LEU A 165 -0.54 43.83 -20.76
CA LEU A 165 -0.86 42.96 -19.62
C LEU A 165 -2.30 42.46 -19.69
N GLU A 166 -3.25 43.30 -20.10
CA GLU A 166 -4.64 42.89 -20.32
C GLU A 166 -4.76 41.87 -21.46
N PHE A 167 -4.10 42.12 -22.59
CA PHE A 167 -4.03 41.16 -23.71
C PHE A 167 -3.40 39.83 -23.28
N TYR A 168 -2.28 39.88 -22.55
CA TYR A 168 -1.56 38.70 -22.07
C TYR A 168 -2.44 37.87 -21.13
N HIS A 169 -3.04 38.48 -20.11
CA HIS A 169 -3.92 37.79 -19.18
C HIS A 169 -5.14 37.18 -19.87
N LYS A 170 -5.81 37.94 -20.75
CA LYS A 170 -6.99 37.47 -21.50
C LYS A 170 -6.64 36.32 -22.44
N THR A 171 -5.47 36.34 -23.06
CA THR A 171 -5.02 35.28 -23.96
C THR A 171 -4.61 34.03 -23.18
N LEU A 172 -3.94 34.20 -22.04
CA LEU A 172 -3.54 33.09 -21.18
C LEU A 172 -4.77 32.32 -20.66
N LEU A 173 -5.79 33.01 -20.17
CA LEU A 173 -7.05 32.39 -19.73
C LEU A 173 -7.71 31.57 -20.85
N LYS A 174 -7.74 32.10 -22.08
CA LYS A 174 -8.29 31.38 -23.24
C LYS A 174 -7.49 30.12 -23.58
N LEU A 175 -6.16 30.16 -23.45
CA LEU A 175 -5.30 29.01 -23.71
C LEU A 175 -5.44 27.95 -22.60
N ASP A 176 -5.58 28.36 -21.35
CA ASP A 176 -5.85 27.45 -20.22
C ASP A 176 -7.20 26.74 -20.40
N ASP A 177 -8.27 27.49 -20.73
CA ASP A 177 -9.59 26.92 -21.02
C ASP A 177 -9.57 25.95 -22.21
N ALA A 178 -8.81 26.28 -23.26
CA ALA A 178 -8.68 25.41 -24.43
C ALA A 178 -7.87 24.14 -24.10
N THR A 179 -6.81 24.25 -23.30
CA THR A 179 -6.00 23.10 -22.86
C THR A 179 -6.86 22.13 -22.07
N ALA A 180 -7.63 22.62 -21.09
CA ALA A 180 -8.50 21.77 -20.26
C ALA A 180 -9.57 21.03 -21.09
N ARG A 181 -10.12 21.65 -22.13
CA ARG A 181 -11.11 21.01 -23.03
C ARG A 181 -10.48 19.88 -23.85
N GLU A 182 -9.30 20.12 -24.43
CA GLU A 182 -8.60 19.09 -25.22
C GLU A 182 -8.17 17.90 -24.34
N GLU A 183 -7.72 18.15 -23.10
CA GLU A 183 -7.38 17.09 -22.15
C GLU A 183 -8.59 16.22 -21.77
N ASP A 184 -9.76 16.83 -21.56
CA ASP A 184 -11.00 16.10 -21.25
C ASP A 184 -11.48 15.21 -22.42
N GLU A 185 -11.40 15.70 -23.66
CA GLU A 185 -11.73 14.91 -24.85
C GLU A 185 -10.76 13.75 -25.07
N ILE A 186 -9.45 13.97 -24.89
CA ILE A 186 -8.45 12.90 -24.95
C ILE A 186 -8.76 11.81 -23.91
N LYS A 187 -9.17 12.20 -22.70
CA LYS A 187 -9.54 11.25 -21.64
C LYS A 187 -10.76 10.40 -22.05
N LYS A 188 -11.84 11.02 -22.54
CA LYS A 188 -13.04 10.30 -22.99
C LYS A 188 -12.73 9.30 -24.12
N LEU A 189 -11.88 9.69 -25.05
CA LEU A 189 -11.48 8.82 -26.16
C LEU A 189 -10.60 7.65 -25.70
N ASN A 190 -9.71 7.84 -24.72
CA ASN A 190 -8.94 6.74 -24.13
C ASN A 190 -9.85 5.74 -23.41
N ASP A 191 -10.83 6.20 -22.64
CA ASP A 191 -11.80 5.32 -21.98
C ASP A 191 -12.58 4.47 -23.02
N ARG A 192 -12.97 5.08 -24.14
CA ARG A 192 -13.61 4.38 -25.26
C ARG A 192 -12.68 3.37 -25.94
N GLN A 193 -11.41 3.72 -26.11
CA GLN A 193 -10.39 2.84 -26.68
C GLN A 193 -10.22 1.57 -25.84
N ASP A 194 -10.18 1.69 -24.52
CA ASP A 194 -10.00 0.56 -23.62
C ASP A 194 -11.24 -0.34 -23.57
N ALA A 195 -12.44 0.24 -23.62
CA ALA A 195 -13.67 -0.52 -23.75
C ALA A 195 -13.71 -1.36 -25.05
N LEU A 196 -13.28 -0.79 -26.19
CA LEU A 196 -13.21 -1.50 -27.47
C LEU A 196 -12.17 -2.64 -27.44
N LYS A 197 -10.99 -2.42 -26.84
CA LYS A 197 -9.98 -3.48 -26.67
C LYS A 197 -10.50 -4.65 -25.82
N ALA A 198 -11.26 -4.37 -24.76
CA ALA A 198 -11.87 -5.40 -23.93
C ALA A 198 -12.88 -6.25 -24.73
N GLN A 199 -13.72 -5.62 -25.56
CA GLN A 199 -14.66 -6.31 -26.44
C GLN A 199 -13.94 -7.19 -27.48
N ILE A 200 -12.87 -6.70 -28.10
CA ILE A 200 -12.06 -7.49 -29.05
C ILE A 200 -11.46 -8.73 -28.37
N THR A 201 -10.96 -8.58 -27.14
CA THR A 201 -10.38 -9.70 -26.38
C THR A 201 -11.44 -10.76 -26.04
N GLN A 202 -12.63 -10.32 -25.65
CA GLN A 202 -13.77 -11.19 -25.35
C GLN A 202 -14.24 -11.98 -26.58
N HIS A 203 -14.32 -11.34 -27.75
CA HIS A 203 -14.70 -12.00 -29.00
C HIS A 203 -13.59 -12.91 -29.56
N GLY A 204 -12.32 -12.57 -29.37
CA GLY A 204 -11.18 -13.40 -29.78
C GLY A 204 -11.06 -14.72 -29.00
N ALA A 205 -11.30 -14.69 -27.68
CA ALA A 205 -11.25 -15.88 -26.83
C ALA A 205 -12.35 -16.91 -27.16
N ALA A 206 -13.55 -16.45 -27.53
CA ALA A 206 -14.66 -17.31 -27.92
C ALA A 206 -14.43 -18.02 -29.27
N ALA A 207 -13.75 -17.37 -30.22
CA ALA A 207 -13.42 -17.95 -31.52
C ALA A 207 -12.33 -19.04 -31.43
N GLN A 208 -11.42 -18.95 -30.45
CA GLN A 208 -10.35 -19.93 -30.26
C GLN A 208 -10.83 -21.26 -29.62
N ALA A 209 -11.84 -21.19 -28.75
CA ALA A 209 -12.36 -22.35 -28.01
C ALA A 209 -13.09 -23.39 -28.88
N ASN A 210 -13.45 -23.03 -30.12
CA ASN A 210 -14.27 -23.87 -31.01
C ASN A 210 -13.47 -24.55 -32.14
N ARG A 211 -12.13 -24.64 -32.03
CA ARG A 211 -11.29 -25.33 -33.03
C ARG A 211 -11.10 -26.80 -32.67
N ARG A 212 -11.64 -27.70 -33.52
CA ARG A 212 -11.38 -29.16 -33.62
C ARG A 212 -11.33 -29.93 -32.30
N LYS A 213 -12.44 -30.56 -31.91
CA LYS A 213 -12.41 -31.60 -30.86
C LYS A 213 -11.72 -32.84 -31.44
N THR A 214 -10.44 -33.01 -31.09
CA THR A 214 -9.73 -34.27 -31.27
C THR A 214 -10.01 -35.12 -30.03
N TYR A 215 -10.48 -36.36 -30.21
CA TYR A 215 -10.64 -37.30 -29.11
C TYR A 215 -9.91 -38.59 -29.43
N ARG A 216 -9.40 -39.23 -28.39
CA ARG A 216 -8.77 -40.54 -28.50
C ARG A 216 -9.77 -41.62 -28.13
N GLU A 217 -9.70 -42.73 -28.86
CA GLU A 217 -10.47 -43.94 -28.63
C GLU A 217 -9.53 -45.09 -28.31
N MET A 218 -9.96 -45.96 -27.40
CA MET A 218 -9.28 -47.19 -27.04
C MET A 218 -10.23 -48.36 -27.27
N THR A 219 -9.76 -49.39 -27.96
CA THR A 219 -10.52 -50.61 -28.23
C THR A 219 -9.87 -51.77 -27.47
N ILE A 220 -10.65 -52.44 -26.63
CA ILE A 220 -10.23 -53.59 -25.83
C ILE A 220 -10.99 -54.80 -26.34
N THR A 221 -10.28 -55.81 -26.81
CA THR A 221 -10.86 -57.08 -27.24
C THR A 221 -10.74 -58.08 -26.09
N VAL A 222 -11.85 -58.57 -25.58
CA VAL A 222 -11.90 -59.52 -24.46
C VAL A 222 -12.60 -60.82 -24.89
N HIS A 223 -12.09 -61.95 -24.38
CA HIS A 223 -12.74 -63.26 -24.50
C HIS A 223 -13.40 -63.64 -23.19
N ILE A 224 -14.71 -63.89 -23.23
CA ILE A 224 -15.52 -64.30 -22.09
C ILE A 224 -15.81 -65.80 -22.20
N ALA A 225 -15.33 -66.57 -21.22
CA ALA A 225 -15.45 -68.03 -21.20
C ALA A 225 -16.71 -68.53 -20.48
N ILE A 226 -17.44 -67.66 -19.76
CA ILE A 226 -18.66 -68.01 -19.01
C ILE A 226 -19.71 -66.91 -19.20
N SER A 227 -20.94 -67.30 -19.53
CA SER A 227 -22.07 -66.38 -19.71
C SER A 227 -22.58 -65.78 -18.38
N LYS A 228 -23.20 -64.59 -18.46
CA LYS A 228 -23.80 -63.85 -17.32
C LYS A 228 -22.81 -63.52 -16.22
N ILE A 229 -21.72 -62.85 -16.58
CA ILE A 229 -20.63 -62.51 -15.65
C ILE A 229 -20.38 -61.00 -15.58
N ASP A 230 -20.18 -60.51 -14.37
CA ASP A 230 -19.69 -59.15 -14.12
C ASP A 230 -18.16 -59.12 -14.19
N VAL A 231 -17.63 -58.20 -14.99
CA VAL A 231 -16.18 -58.00 -15.17
C VAL A 231 -15.83 -56.57 -14.81
N ALA A 232 -14.74 -56.43 -14.04
CA ALA A 232 -14.09 -55.15 -13.78
C ALA A 232 -12.71 -55.12 -14.46
N LEU A 233 -12.47 -54.09 -15.26
CA LEU A 233 -11.20 -53.79 -15.90
C LEU A 233 -10.63 -52.50 -15.30
N GLU A 234 -9.35 -52.52 -15.00
CA GLU A 234 -8.58 -51.38 -14.51
C GLU A 234 -7.79 -50.78 -15.67
N ILE A 235 -8.03 -49.50 -15.94
CA ILE A 235 -7.42 -48.75 -17.03
C ILE A 235 -6.46 -47.74 -16.39
N SER A 236 -5.16 -47.90 -16.62
CA SER A 236 -4.13 -46.95 -16.17
C SER A 236 -3.53 -46.22 -17.36
N TYR A 237 -3.29 -44.92 -17.22
CA TYR A 237 -2.62 -44.11 -18.22
C TYR A 237 -1.92 -42.89 -17.60
N LEU A 238 -0.86 -42.43 -18.26
CA LEU A 238 -0.21 -41.15 -17.98
C LEU A 238 -0.90 -40.03 -18.75
N ILE A 239 -1.10 -38.89 -18.09
CA ILE A 239 -1.61 -37.66 -18.69
C ILE A 239 -0.65 -36.50 -18.44
N GLY A 240 -0.25 -35.82 -19.51
CA GLY A 240 0.59 -34.62 -19.45
C GLY A 240 -0.19 -33.35 -19.14
N ASN A 241 0.49 -32.21 -19.24
CA ASN A 241 -0.08 -30.87 -18.98
C ASN A 241 -0.68 -30.71 -17.57
N CYS A 242 -0.14 -31.47 -16.62
CA CYS A 242 -0.47 -31.42 -15.21
C CYS A 242 0.83 -31.14 -14.45
N SER A 243 0.82 -30.19 -13.51
CA SER A 243 1.98 -29.93 -12.66
C SER A 243 1.53 -29.61 -11.25
N TRP A 244 2.42 -29.84 -10.30
CA TRP A 244 2.27 -29.35 -8.92
C TRP A 244 3.52 -28.57 -8.54
N SER A 245 3.37 -27.57 -7.68
CA SER A 245 4.51 -26.85 -7.09
C SER A 245 4.34 -26.80 -5.59
N ALA A 246 5.42 -27.07 -4.84
CA ALA A 246 5.43 -26.87 -3.40
C ALA A 246 5.47 -25.37 -3.11
N SER A 247 4.59 -24.89 -2.24
CA SER A 247 4.65 -23.55 -1.66
C SER A 247 4.84 -23.65 -0.16
N TYR A 248 5.80 -22.88 0.38
CA TYR A 248 6.12 -22.82 1.81
C TYR A 248 5.85 -21.40 2.32
N ASP A 249 5.03 -21.27 3.37
CA ASP A 249 4.79 -19.99 4.07
C ASP A 249 5.75 -19.89 5.27
N VAL A 250 6.75 -19.01 5.19
CA VAL A 250 7.68 -18.75 6.31
C VAL A 250 7.17 -17.56 7.13
N ARG A 251 6.60 -17.84 8.30
CA ARG A 251 6.13 -16.81 9.24
C ARG A 251 7.21 -16.45 10.26
N GLY A 252 7.92 -15.34 10.03
CA GLY A 252 8.84 -14.75 11.00
C GLY A 252 8.17 -13.69 11.89
N LYS A 253 8.47 -13.67 13.20
CA LYS A 253 8.06 -12.59 14.12
C LYS A 253 9.26 -11.68 14.40
N PRO A 254 9.08 -10.34 14.47
CA PRO A 254 10.14 -9.44 14.90
C PRO A 254 10.61 -9.81 16.31
N HIS A 255 11.91 -9.97 16.51
CA HIS A 255 12.53 -10.20 17.81
C HIS A 255 13.46 -9.03 18.15
N LYS A 256 13.30 -8.45 19.34
CA LYS A 256 14.25 -7.48 19.88
C LYS A 256 15.41 -8.23 20.54
N VAL A 257 16.64 -7.85 20.22
CA VAL A 257 17.86 -8.37 20.83
C VAL A 257 18.60 -7.20 21.46
N THR A 258 18.94 -7.32 22.73
CA THR A 258 19.75 -6.30 23.44
C THR A 258 21.18 -6.39 22.94
N ILE A 259 21.69 -5.30 22.37
CA ILE A 259 23.07 -5.21 21.84
C ILE A 259 24.05 -4.54 22.80
N GLY A 260 23.56 -3.91 23.87
CA GLY A 260 24.38 -3.26 24.88
C GLY A 260 23.56 -2.69 26.03
N VAL A 261 24.21 -2.51 27.18
CA VAL A 261 23.68 -1.83 28.36
C VAL A 261 24.72 -0.79 28.76
N LEU A 262 24.28 0.45 28.95
CA LEU A 262 25.14 1.58 29.31
C LEU A 262 24.65 2.15 30.63
N GLU A 263 25.57 2.33 31.58
CA GLU A 263 25.30 2.97 32.87
C GLU A 263 25.84 4.40 32.81
N LEU A 264 24.92 5.37 32.82
CA LEU A 264 25.25 6.79 32.75
C LEU A 264 24.74 7.48 34.03
N THR A 265 25.50 8.46 34.52
CA THR A 265 25.07 9.26 35.67
C THR A 265 24.15 10.38 35.19
N SER A 266 22.97 10.46 35.79
CA SER A 266 21.95 11.45 35.44
C SER A 266 21.71 12.43 36.58
N THR A 267 21.40 13.68 36.23
CA THR A 267 20.91 14.69 37.17
C THR A 267 19.43 14.90 36.98
N PHE A 268 18.70 15.12 38.08
CA PHE A 268 17.26 15.32 38.04
C PHE A 268 16.92 16.80 38.17
N THR A 269 16.10 17.29 37.26
CA THR A 269 15.66 18.70 37.24
C THR A 269 14.17 18.77 36.98
N TYR A 270 13.54 19.83 37.49
CA TYR A 270 12.12 20.09 37.30
C TYR A 270 11.92 21.23 36.32
N THR A 271 11.02 21.06 35.37
CA THR A 271 10.55 22.13 34.48
C THR A 271 9.14 22.54 34.87
N VAL A 272 8.91 23.84 35.02
CA VAL A 272 7.62 24.42 35.38
C VAL A 272 7.25 25.52 34.39
N VAL A 273 6.04 25.43 33.83
CA VAL A 273 5.50 26.43 32.88
C VAL A 273 4.06 26.78 33.31
N PRO A 274 3.87 27.67 34.30
CA PRO A 274 2.59 27.87 34.98
C PRO A 274 1.44 28.33 34.07
N LYS A 275 1.77 29.02 32.97
CA LYS A 275 0.80 29.47 31.97
C LYS A 275 0.19 28.30 31.19
N ILE A 276 0.91 27.20 31.05
CA ILE A 276 0.46 25.98 30.35
C ILE A 276 -0.14 24.98 31.35
N SER A 277 0.54 24.77 32.48
CA SER A 277 0.20 23.73 33.46
C SER A 277 0.74 24.08 34.84
N LEU A 278 -0.02 23.73 35.89
CA LEU A 278 0.41 23.85 37.29
C LEU A 278 1.16 22.61 37.78
N TYR A 279 1.60 21.73 36.88
CA TYR A 279 2.44 20.58 37.24
C TYR A 279 3.93 20.91 37.08
N ALA A 280 4.74 20.36 37.97
CA ALA A 280 6.18 20.28 37.79
C ALA A 280 6.53 18.98 37.06
N TYR A 281 7.25 19.12 35.96
CA TYR A 281 7.67 17.99 35.12
C TYR A 281 9.10 17.61 35.46
N LEU A 282 9.30 16.38 35.90
CA LEU A 282 10.61 15.81 36.20
C LEU A 282 11.29 15.36 34.91
N LYS A 283 12.56 15.70 34.75
CA LYS A 283 13.43 15.18 33.69
C LYS A 283 14.76 14.69 34.25
N ALA A 284 15.29 13.63 33.65
CA ALA A 284 16.66 13.19 33.86
C ALA A 284 17.54 13.78 32.74
N SER A 285 18.52 14.61 33.11
CA SER A 285 19.51 15.17 32.20
C SER A 285 20.82 14.41 32.33
N THR A 286 21.31 13.87 31.22
CA THR A 286 22.39 12.89 31.21
C THR A 286 23.42 13.26 30.14
N VAL A 287 24.70 13.21 30.50
CA VAL A 287 25.79 13.33 29.52
C VAL A 287 26.10 11.92 29.00
N ASN A 288 26.22 11.76 27.69
CA ASN A 288 26.70 10.51 27.10
C ASN A 288 28.20 10.36 27.36
N THR A 289 28.56 9.76 28.49
CA THR A 289 29.94 9.44 28.87
C THR A 289 30.41 8.08 28.36
N SER A 290 29.64 7.42 27.49
CA SER A 290 30.03 6.13 26.90
C SER A 290 31.09 6.31 25.80
N ASP A 291 31.66 5.21 25.33
CA ASP A 291 32.57 5.16 24.18
C ASP A 291 31.81 5.14 22.83
N LYS A 292 30.49 5.33 22.84
CA LYS A 292 29.61 5.14 21.69
C LYS A 292 28.69 6.33 21.48
N GLN A 293 28.36 6.57 20.23
CA GLN A 293 27.28 7.47 19.86
C GLN A 293 25.93 6.78 20.07
N LEU A 294 25.00 7.46 20.74
CA LEU A 294 23.62 6.99 20.84
C LEU A 294 22.86 7.48 19.62
N LEU A 295 22.43 6.55 18.78
CA LEU A 295 21.69 6.89 17.57
C LEU A 295 20.30 7.41 17.90
N ALA A 296 19.82 8.34 17.09
CA ALA A 296 18.46 8.85 17.20
C ALA A 296 17.44 7.72 17.09
N GLY A 297 16.42 7.72 17.95
CA GLY A 297 15.42 6.68 17.93
C GLY A 297 14.44 6.70 19.11
N PRO A 298 13.39 5.88 19.02
CA PRO A 298 12.41 5.75 20.08
C PRO A 298 13.01 5.05 21.30
N VAL A 299 12.69 5.57 22.48
CA VAL A 299 13.10 5.01 23.77
C VAL A 299 11.89 4.79 24.68
N SER A 300 11.96 3.75 25.51
CA SER A 300 11.01 3.53 26.59
C SER A 300 11.69 3.92 27.90
N VAL A 301 11.08 4.85 28.64
CA VAL A 301 11.65 5.39 29.88
C VAL A 301 11.01 4.69 31.07
N PHE A 302 11.86 4.20 31.98
CA PHE A 302 11.45 3.51 33.19
C PHE A 302 12.07 4.19 34.42
N MET A 303 11.32 4.21 35.52
CA MET A 303 11.79 4.69 36.83
C MET A 303 11.36 3.67 37.88
N ASP A 304 12.28 3.22 38.72
CA ASP A 304 12.04 2.15 39.71
C ASP A 304 11.36 0.91 39.11
N ASN A 305 11.85 0.48 37.93
CA ASN A 305 11.31 -0.62 37.12
C ASN A 305 9.85 -0.42 36.62
N ASN A 306 9.26 0.75 36.81
CA ASN A 306 7.94 1.09 36.29
C ASN A 306 8.04 1.86 34.98
N PHE A 307 7.22 1.48 34.01
CA PHE A 307 7.12 2.20 32.74
C PHE A 307 6.50 3.58 32.97
N ILE A 308 7.17 4.62 32.48
CA ILE A 308 6.71 6.01 32.60
C ILE A 308 6.14 6.49 31.28
N THR A 309 6.95 6.47 30.21
CA THR A 309 6.55 7.02 28.92
C THR A 309 7.39 6.48 27.77
N HIS A 310 6.85 6.61 26.55
CA HIS A 310 7.64 6.56 25.33
C HIS A 310 8.17 7.95 25.02
N SER A 311 9.41 8.01 24.55
CA SER A 311 10.07 9.24 24.11
C SER A 311 10.97 8.94 22.93
N SER A 312 11.80 9.90 22.56
CA SER A 312 12.86 9.74 21.57
C SER A 312 14.08 10.49 22.05
N ILE A 313 15.24 9.96 21.73
CA ILE A 313 16.49 10.70 21.79
C ILE A 313 16.91 11.07 20.37
N ASP A 314 17.58 12.21 20.25
CA ASP A 314 18.30 12.56 19.03
C ASP A 314 19.61 11.78 18.96
N ASN A 315 20.42 12.10 17.96
CA ASN A 315 21.75 11.53 17.84
C ASN A 315 22.67 12.20 18.88
N VAL A 316 23.08 11.46 19.91
CA VAL A 316 23.86 11.99 21.04
C VAL A 316 25.32 11.55 20.91
N CYS A 317 26.22 12.49 20.59
CA CYS A 317 27.64 12.19 20.51
C CYS A 317 28.24 11.97 21.90
N ILE A 318 29.49 11.51 21.94
CA ILE A 318 30.24 11.36 23.19
C ILE A 318 30.47 12.75 23.78
N GLY A 319 30.05 12.94 25.03
CA GLY A 319 30.12 14.22 25.74
C GLY A 319 28.90 15.13 25.56
N ASP A 320 27.97 14.79 24.66
CA ASP A 320 26.72 15.55 24.50
C ASP A 320 25.72 15.20 25.62
N THR A 321 24.83 16.15 25.91
CA THR A 321 23.75 15.98 26.89
C THR A 321 22.45 15.64 26.21
N PHE A 322 21.67 14.75 26.82
CA PHE A 322 20.30 14.44 26.43
C PHE A 322 19.39 14.38 27.65
N ASP A 323 18.12 14.73 27.44
CA ASP A 323 17.10 14.77 28.48
C ASP A 323 16.07 13.66 28.24
N LEU A 324 15.65 13.00 29.31
CA LEU A 324 14.56 12.02 29.30
C LEU A 324 13.43 12.47 30.24
N PRO A 325 12.18 12.57 29.74
CA PRO A 325 11.05 12.95 30.57
C PRO A 325 10.65 11.81 31.51
N LEU A 326 10.42 12.15 32.79
CA LEU A 326 9.99 11.23 33.84
C LEU A 326 8.56 11.52 34.33
N GLY A 327 7.84 12.41 33.64
CA GLY A 327 6.45 12.72 33.94
C GLY A 327 6.30 13.83 34.98
N THR A 328 5.09 13.94 35.53
CA THR A 328 4.74 14.95 36.53
C THR A 328 5.01 14.43 37.94
N ASP A 329 5.40 15.34 38.83
CA ASP A 329 5.67 15.01 40.23
C ASP A 329 4.87 15.94 41.16
N ALA A 330 3.85 15.39 41.80
CA ALA A 330 2.96 16.14 42.69
C ALA A 330 3.63 16.60 44.00
N SER A 331 4.84 16.11 44.31
CA SER A 331 5.63 16.57 45.48
C SER A 331 6.29 17.93 45.25
N VAL A 332 6.27 18.46 44.03
CA VAL A 332 6.66 19.83 43.74
C VAL A 332 5.40 20.62 43.40
N LYS A 333 4.89 21.38 44.37
CA LYS A 333 3.64 22.13 44.23
C LYS A 333 3.90 23.45 43.52
N VAL A 334 3.06 23.78 42.55
CA VAL A 334 3.13 25.05 41.82
C VAL A 334 1.80 25.78 42.00
N GLU A 335 1.87 27.01 42.51
CA GLU A 335 0.73 27.91 42.64
C GLU A 335 0.94 29.12 41.71
N TYR A 336 -0.06 29.41 40.89
CA TYR A 336 -0.04 30.55 39.98
C TYR A 336 -1.10 31.56 40.42
N LYS A 337 -0.68 32.67 41.02
CA LYS A 337 -1.60 33.66 41.57
C LYS A 337 -2.32 34.44 40.47
N PRO A 338 -3.58 34.89 40.70
CA PRO A 338 -4.29 35.74 39.77
C PRO A 338 -3.49 36.99 39.39
N ILE A 339 -3.49 37.32 38.10
CA ILE A 339 -2.78 38.47 37.55
C ILE A 339 -3.41 39.76 38.10
N LYS A 340 -2.60 40.58 38.78
CA LYS A 340 -3.03 41.91 39.22
C LYS A 340 -2.72 42.93 38.14
N LYS A 341 -3.76 43.51 37.56
CA LYS A 341 -3.69 44.60 36.59
C LYS A 341 -3.93 45.93 37.29
N MET A 342 -2.98 46.85 37.17
CA MET A 342 -3.13 48.20 37.67
C MET A 342 -2.98 49.17 36.51
N VAL A 343 -4.04 49.92 36.23
CA VAL A 343 -4.00 51.00 35.23
C VAL A 343 -3.50 52.25 35.94
N ASP A 344 -2.31 52.72 35.58
CA ASP A 344 -1.78 53.95 36.14
C ASP A 344 -2.40 55.13 35.38
N THR A 345 -3.33 55.83 36.03
CA THR A 345 -3.97 57.01 35.46
C THR A 345 -3.12 58.23 35.81
N GLN A 346 -1.96 58.38 35.16
CA GLN A 346 -1.16 59.59 35.31
C GLN A 346 -1.85 60.77 34.62
N GLY A 347 -2.68 61.50 35.39
CA GLY A 347 -3.21 62.82 35.08
C GLY A 347 -4.23 62.90 33.94
N LEU A 348 -5.14 63.87 34.03
CA LEU A 348 -6.23 64.15 33.07
C LEU A 348 -5.79 64.56 31.65
N ILE A 349 -4.48 64.49 31.31
CA ILE A 349 -3.90 65.02 30.06
C ILE A 349 -3.04 63.96 29.31
N SER A 350 -2.75 62.78 29.87
CA SER A 350 -1.93 61.78 29.15
C SER A 350 -2.66 61.15 27.96
N LYS A 351 -2.06 61.18 26.76
CA LYS A 351 -2.52 60.49 25.54
C LYS A 351 -2.14 59.00 25.49
N VAL A 352 -1.43 58.51 26.51
CA VAL A 352 -0.89 57.15 26.59
C VAL A 352 -1.62 56.40 27.70
N HIS A 353 -1.98 55.15 27.43
CA HIS A 353 -2.47 54.20 28.41
C HIS A 353 -1.26 53.48 29.04
N HIS A 354 -1.20 53.45 30.37
CA HIS A 354 -0.19 52.72 31.13
C HIS A 354 -0.87 51.59 31.91
N GLU A 355 -0.48 50.35 31.63
CA GLU A 355 -0.93 49.18 32.38
C GLU A 355 0.29 48.51 33.02
N ARG A 356 0.24 48.29 34.34
CA ARG A 356 1.24 47.49 35.05
C ARG A 356 0.64 46.14 35.39
N ILE A 357 1.35 45.09 34.99
CA ILE A 357 0.95 43.71 35.19
C ILE A 357 1.90 43.09 36.20
N ARG A 358 1.33 42.57 37.29
CA ARG A 358 2.07 41.87 38.34
C ARG A 358 1.52 40.47 38.53
N HIS A 359 2.43 39.49 38.54
CA HIS A 359 2.13 38.13 38.92
C HIS A 359 3.26 37.51 39.72
N GLU A 360 2.93 36.46 40.46
CA GLU A 360 3.85 35.72 41.31
C GLU A 360 3.55 34.24 41.14
N THR A 361 4.57 33.47 40.81
CA THR A 361 4.52 32.01 40.83
C THR A 361 5.16 31.54 42.12
N HIS A 362 4.50 30.65 42.85
CA HIS A 362 5.01 30.07 44.09
C HIS A 362 5.29 28.59 43.86
N ILE A 363 6.53 28.15 44.10
CA ILE A 363 6.91 26.75 43.95
C ILE A 363 7.42 26.24 45.30
N ILE A 364 6.87 25.10 45.73
CA ILE A 364 7.14 24.48 47.02
C ILE A 364 7.68 23.07 46.77
N ASN A 365 8.89 22.80 47.23
CA ASN A 365 9.46 21.47 47.29
C ASN A 365 8.94 20.78 48.56
N THR A 366 8.11 19.74 48.47
CA THR A 366 7.67 18.98 49.66
C THR A 366 8.58 17.79 49.97
N LYS A 367 9.59 17.52 49.14
CA LYS A 367 10.53 16.40 49.29
C LYS A 367 11.54 16.68 50.40
N SER A 368 12.11 15.60 50.95
CA SER A 368 13.18 15.64 51.96
C SER A 368 14.58 15.85 51.37
N THR A 369 14.69 16.03 50.04
CA THR A 369 15.93 16.30 49.31
C THR A 369 15.84 17.66 48.63
N GLU A 370 16.99 18.28 48.35
CA GLU A 370 17.03 19.46 47.49
C GLU A 370 16.68 19.13 46.04
N ILE A 371 16.15 20.11 45.31
CA ILE A 371 15.78 19.99 43.89
C ILE A 371 16.23 21.22 43.11
N THR A 372 16.54 21.02 41.82
CA THR A 372 16.76 22.13 40.88
C THR A 372 15.52 22.32 40.03
N VAL A 373 14.99 23.55 40.02
CA VAL A 373 13.79 23.94 39.28
C VAL A 373 14.14 24.96 38.20
N PHE A 374 13.67 24.70 36.98
CA PHE A 374 13.63 25.62 35.87
C PHE A 374 12.19 26.12 35.67
N LEU A 375 11.97 27.42 35.90
CA LEU A 375 10.68 28.06 35.69
C LEU A 375 10.74 28.96 34.45
N TYR A 376 9.82 28.73 33.52
CA TYR A 376 9.67 29.55 32.32
C TYR A 376 8.44 30.45 32.45
N GLN A 377 8.64 31.77 32.29
CA GLN A 377 7.57 32.78 32.31
C GLN A 377 7.67 33.66 31.07
N GLN A 378 6.54 33.86 30.39
CA GLN A 378 6.50 34.69 29.19
C GLN A 378 6.46 36.17 29.54
N VAL A 379 7.32 36.97 28.88
CA VAL A 379 7.19 38.42 28.84
C VAL A 379 6.65 38.79 27.45
N PRO A 380 5.52 39.51 27.35
CA PRO A 380 4.95 39.85 26.05
C PRO A 380 5.95 40.61 25.17
N LEU A 381 6.01 40.23 23.90
CA LEU A 381 6.68 41.01 22.86
C LEU A 381 5.66 41.88 22.14
N SER A 382 6.07 43.09 21.76
CA SER A 382 5.25 43.94 20.92
C SER A 382 5.54 43.70 19.44
N SER A 383 4.50 43.58 18.63
CA SER A 383 4.57 43.62 17.17
C SER A 383 4.34 45.03 16.59
N ASP A 384 4.02 46.02 17.42
CA ASP A 384 3.78 47.43 17.03
C ASP A 384 4.73 48.34 17.82
N GLU A 385 5.55 49.14 17.12
CA GLU A 385 6.51 50.06 17.73
C GLU A 385 5.87 51.07 18.71
N LYS A 386 4.56 51.32 18.57
CA LYS A 386 3.80 52.21 19.46
C LYS A 386 3.41 51.55 20.78
N ILE A 387 3.53 50.23 20.92
CA ILE A 387 3.30 49.50 22.17
C ILE A 387 4.67 49.19 22.77
N LYS A 388 4.93 49.74 23.96
CA LYS A 388 6.19 49.53 24.69
C LYS A 388 5.96 48.56 25.83
N VAL A 389 6.72 47.47 25.85
CA VAL A 389 6.78 46.53 26.98
C VAL A 389 8.09 46.77 27.72
N LYS A 390 8.03 46.95 29.04
CA LYS A 390 9.23 47.07 29.89
C LYS A 390 9.13 46.12 31.06
N LEU A 391 10.13 45.25 31.19
CA LEU A 391 10.29 44.42 32.38
C LEU A 391 10.69 45.30 33.57
N VAL A 392 9.98 45.18 34.68
CA VAL A 392 10.23 45.91 35.94
C VAL A 392 10.88 45.00 36.97
N THR A 393 10.44 43.75 37.07
CA THR A 393 10.99 42.74 37.98
C THR A 393 10.86 41.37 37.31
N PRO A 394 11.88 40.51 37.33
CA PRO A 394 13.18 40.64 38.01
C PRO A 394 14.15 41.64 37.38
N ASP A 395 15.17 42.08 38.13
CA ASP A 395 16.28 42.87 37.58
C ASP A 395 17.34 41.93 37.00
N LEU A 396 17.34 41.76 35.68
CA LEU A 396 18.26 40.86 34.98
C LEU A 396 19.74 41.20 35.14
N ARG A 397 20.09 42.38 35.67
CA ARG A 397 21.49 42.77 35.96
C ARG A 397 21.99 42.14 37.26
N GLN A 398 21.08 41.73 38.13
CA GLN A 398 21.41 41.08 39.39
C GLN A 398 21.72 39.60 39.14
N LYS A 399 22.92 39.16 39.53
CA LYS A 399 23.37 37.78 39.28
C LYS A 399 22.58 36.74 40.09
N GLU A 400 22.16 37.08 41.30
CA GLU A 400 21.46 36.19 42.21
C GLU A 400 20.18 36.84 42.73
N HIS A 401 19.08 36.12 42.65
CA HIS A 401 17.76 36.52 43.14
C HIS A 401 17.34 35.54 44.25
N GLY A 402 17.19 36.03 45.49
CA GLY A 402 17.06 35.14 46.64
C GLY A 402 18.39 34.44 46.98
N ARG A 403 18.34 33.32 47.71
CA ARG A 403 19.56 32.63 48.17
C ARG A 403 20.22 31.72 47.12
N ASN A 404 19.50 31.22 46.11
CA ASN A 404 19.99 30.23 45.15
C ASN A 404 19.28 30.27 43.78
N CYS A 405 18.72 31.41 43.37
CA CYS A 405 18.07 31.52 42.06
C CYS A 405 18.81 32.48 41.12
N THR A 406 18.88 32.13 39.84
CA THR A 406 19.36 33.00 38.75
C THR A 406 18.26 33.15 37.73
N VAL A 407 18.24 34.26 36.98
CA VAL A 407 17.26 34.49 35.92
C VAL A 407 17.91 35.11 34.71
N THR A 408 17.53 34.63 33.53
CA THR A 408 17.96 35.14 32.24
C THR A 408 16.76 35.30 31.31
N MET A 409 16.89 36.18 30.31
CA MET A 409 15.96 36.19 29.19
C MET A 409 16.49 35.22 28.13
N ASN A 410 15.68 34.25 27.70
CA ASN A 410 16.06 33.35 26.63
C ASN A 410 15.81 33.95 25.23
N ASP A 411 16.24 33.23 24.19
CA ASP A 411 16.08 33.57 22.78
C ASP A 411 14.63 33.80 22.34
N ARG A 412 13.67 33.19 23.04
CA ARG A 412 12.22 33.32 22.81
C ARG A 412 11.55 34.41 23.65
N ASN A 413 12.33 35.31 24.26
CA ASN A 413 11.85 36.37 25.16
C ASN A 413 11.01 35.85 26.34
N ASN A 414 11.36 34.69 26.85
CA ASN A 414 10.84 34.18 28.11
C ASN A 414 11.88 34.36 29.21
N LEU A 415 11.43 34.70 30.41
CA LEU A 415 12.23 34.59 31.60
C LEU A 415 12.44 33.13 31.94
N GLU A 416 13.70 32.74 32.02
CA GLU A 416 14.13 31.43 32.48
C GLU A 416 14.80 31.59 33.84
N TRP A 417 14.09 31.12 34.87
CA TRP A 417 14.61 31.04 36.21
C TRP A 417 15.21 29.67 36.44
N LYS A 418 16.43 29.62 36.99
CA LYS A 418 17.02 28.41 37.56
C LYS A 418 17.15 28.60 39.05
N CYS A 419 16.53 27.75 39.86
CA CYS A 419 16.63 27.84 41.31
C CYS A 419 16.86 26.49 41.98
N VAL A 420 17.75 26.47 42.98
CA VAL A 420 17.93 25.29 43.85
C VAL A 420 17.07 25.47 45.10
N LEU A 421 16.01 24.67 45.22
CA LEU A 421 15.14 24.64 46.39
C LEU A 421 15.61 23.55 47.34
N GLN A 422 15.91 23.93 48.58
CA GLN A 422 16.31 22.98 49.62
C GLN A 422 15.16 22.02 49.98
N ALA A 423 15.45 20.96 50.73
CA ALA A 423 14.44 20.07 51.29
C ALA A 423 13.37 20.88 52.04
N HIS A 424 12.09 20.62 51.75
CA HIS A 424 10.94 21.37 52.29
C HIS A 424 10.97 22.90 52.01
N GLY A 425 11.81 23.35 51.07
CA GLY A 425 11.99 24.76 50.72
C GLY A 425 10.95 25.27 49.72
N GLU A 426 10.79 26.59 49.66
CA GLU A 426 9.89 27.26 48.73
C GLU A 426 10.53 28.53 48.16
N TYR A 427 10.04 28.98 47.01
CA TYR A 427 10.40 30.27 46.45
C TYR A 427 9.25 30.92 45.68
N ARG A 428 9.18 32.24 45.76
CA ARG A 428 8.21 33.08 45.05
C ARG A 428 8.92 33.82 43.93
N PHE A 429 8.53 33.54 42.71
CA PHE A 429 9.10 34.07 41.48
C PHE A 429 8.27 35.27 41.02
N PRO A 430 8.75 36.51 41.26
CA PRO A 430 8.03 37.71 40.88
C PRO A 430 8.20 37.98 39.38
N LEU A 431 7.12 38.39 38.71
CA LEU A 431 7.19 39.02 37.40
C LEU A 431 6.29 40.27 37.39
N ASP A 432 6.92 41.39 37.12
CA ASP A 432 6.32 42.71 36.99
C ASP A 432 6.77 43.33 35.68
N TYR A 433 5.83 43.76 34.86
CA TYR A 433 6.14 44.49 33.64
C TYR A 433 5.07 45.54 33.35
N THR A 434 5.46 46.58 32.61
CA THR A 434 4.58 47.66 32.19
C THR A 434 4.35 47.62 30.69
N LEU A 435 3.13 47.96 30.30
CA LEU A 435 2.69 48.15 28.93
C LEU A 435 2.29 49.61 28.75
N GLU A 436 2.79 50.24 27.69
CA GLU A 436 2.46 51.61 27.33
C GLU A 436 1.99 51.64 25.87
N TRP A 437 0.81 52.21 25.59
CA TRP A 437 0.29 52.33 24.21
C TRP A 437 -0.63 53.55 24.03
N PRO A 438 -0.89 54.04 22.80
CA PRO A 438 -1.79 55.17 22.57
C PRO A 438 -3.24 54.84 22.96
N LYS A 439 -3.92 55.73 23.70
CA LYS A 439 -5.30 55.49 24.18
C LYS A 439 -6.34 55.20 23.09
N GLU A 440 -6.10 55.69 21.87
CA GLU A 440 -6.96 55.49 20.70
C GLU A 440 -6.88 54.08 20.12
N LYS A 441 -5.89 53.28 20.55
CA LYS A 441 -5.69 51.90 20.10
C LYS A 441 -6.15 50.91 21.17
N ARG A 442 -6.76 49.81 20.71
CA ARG A 442 -7.02 48.62 21.53
C ARG A 442 -5.85 47.65 21.39
N VAL A 443 -5.35 47.12 22.50
CA VAL A 443 -4.33 46.07 22.52
C VAL A 443 -5.02 44.72 22.69
N GLU A 444 -4.69 43.77 21.82
CA GLU A 444 -5.13 42.38 21.91
C GLU A 444 -3.91 41.49 22.11
N TYR A 445 -4.05 40.49 22.98
CA TYR A 445 -3.02 39.48 23.20
C TYR A 445 -3.28 38.33 22.23
N LYS A 446 -2.30 38.04 21.38
CA LYS A 446 -2.26 36.80 20.60
C LYS A 446 -1.28 35.85 21.27
N GLU A 447 -1.74 34.65 21.56
CA GLU A 447 -0.87 33.54 21.94
C GLU A 447 -0.50 32.83 20.64
N GLU A 448 0.80 32.83 20.31
CA GLU A 448 1.37 32.05 19.20
C GLU A 448 1.97 30.74 19.71
#